data_AF-A0A2T2WS20-F1
#
_entry.id   AF-A0A2T2WS20-F1
#
_cell.length_a   1.000
_cell.length_b   1.000
_cell.length_c   1.000
_cell.angle_alpha   90.00
_cell.angle_beta   90.00
_cell.angle_gamma   90.00
#
_symmetry.space_group_name_H-M   'P 1'
#
loop_
_entity.id
_entity.type
_entity.pdbx_description
1 polymer ?
#
loop_
_entity_poly.entity_id
_entity_poly.type
_entity_poly.pdbx_seq_one_letter_code
_entity_poly.pdbx_strand_id
1 'polypeptide(L)'
;MRLHKSTMPIVIPALRDPEHWRLLGEGEGAWVFLLGGSVDSVAEGVARLQKRHWRVFVHVDMVKGIANDSEGLRFFHDYAAPDGIISTHSHTVSNAVKLGMLAIQRIFLIGAFCAVVDLRELA
;
A
#
# COMPACT_ATOMS: atom_id res chain seq x y z
N MET A 1 22.13 9.75 3.10
CA MET A 1 21.38 8.49 3.04
C MET A 1 21.06 8.20 1.57
N ARG A 2 21.77 7.27 0.93
CA ARG A 2 21.60 6.99 -0.52
C ARG A 2 20.27 6.25 -0.70
N LEU A 3 19.30 6.90 -1.33
CA LEU A 3 18.16 6.20 -1.90
C LEU A 3 18.71 5.24 -2.95
N HIS A 4 18.79 3.96 -2.63
CA HIS A 4 18.96 2.93 -3.64
C HIS A 4 17.75 3.12 -4.57
N LYS A 5 17.99 3.51 -5.83
CA LYS A 5 16.97 3.50 -6.88
C LYS A 5 16.56 2.03 -7.07
N SER A 6 15.70 1.53 -6.20
CA SER A 6 14.96 0.30 -6.44
C SER A 6 14.04 0.63 -7.61
N THR A 7 14.50 0.25 -8.81
CA THR A 7 13.68 0.20 -10.01
C THR A 7 12.50 -0.72 -9.69
N MET A 8 11.27 -0.28 -9.99
CA MET A 8 10.08 -1.10 -9.75
C MET A 8 10.27 -2.49 -10.40
N PRO A 9 10.09 -3.59 -9.64
CA PRO A 9 10.27 -4.92 -10.16
C PRO A 9 9.14 -5.27 -11.14
N ILE A 10 9.44 -6.16 -12.11
CA ILE A 10 8.48 -6.58 -13.14
C ILE A 10 7.33 -7.40 -12.55
N VAL A 11 7.58 -8.10 -11.43
CA VAL A 11 6.58 -8.89 -10.71
C VAL A 11 6.59 -8.47 -9.25
N ILE A 12 5.39 -8.18 -8.72
CA ILE A 12 5.16 -7.82 -7.32
C ILE A 12 4.28 -8.91 -6.70
N PRO A 13 4.76 -9.70 -5.71
CA PRO A 13 3.92 -10.62 -4.97
C PRO A 13 2.80 -9.88 -4.24
N ALA A 14 1.60 -10.47 -4.24
CA ALA A 14 0.43 -9.94 -3.56
C ALA A 14 -0.11 -10.97 -2.56
N LEU A 15 0.00 -10.64 -1.27
CA LEU A 15 -0.42 -11.48 -0.16
C LEU A 15 -1.86 -11.15 0.22
N ARG A 16 -2.77 -12.12 0.08
CA ARG A 16 -4.17 -11.98 0.52
C ARG A 16 -4.32 -12.10 2.03
N ASP A 17 -3.52 -12.96 2.63
CA ASP A 17 -3.41 -13.12 4.07
C ASP A 17 -2.08 -12.46 4.49
N PRO A 18 -2.10 -11.42 5.34
CA PRO A 18 -0.89 -10.78 5.85
C PRO A 18 0.10 -11.78 6.45
N GLU A 19 -0.40 -12.82 7.14
CA GLU A 19 0.42 -13.81 7.85
C GLU A 19 1.33 -14.64 6.93
N HIS A 20 1.03 -14.66 5.62
CA HIS A 20 1.89 -15.25 4.60
C HIS A 20 3.19 -14.49 4.37
N TRP A 21 3.43 -13.36 5.04
CA TRP A 21 4.75 -12.71 5.08
C TRP A 21 5.86 -13.70 5.47
N ARG A 22 5.53 -14.72 6.28
CA ARG A 22 6.46 -15.78 6.71
C ARG A 22 7.03 -16.60 5.55
N LEU A 23 6.31 -16.68 4.43
CA LEU A 23 6.71 -17.44 3.24
C LEU A 23 7.75 -16.70 2.38
N LEU A 24 7.91 -15.39 2.57
CA LEU A 24 8.84 -14.56 1.81
C LEU A 24 10.20 -14.48 2.51
N GLY A 25 11.29 -14.69 1.77
CA GLY A 25 12.66 -14.51 2.25
C GLY A 25 13.08 -13.04 2.31
N GLU A 26 14.40 -12.81 2.26
CA GLU A 26 14.96 -11.46 2.08
C GLU A 26 14.52 -10.88 0.73
N GLY A 27 14.15 -9.60 0.75
CA GLY A 27 13.58 -8.89 -0.38
C GLY A 27 14.44 -7.73 -0.82
N GLU A 28 15.75 -7.91 -0.98
CA GLU A 28 16.72 -6.86 -1.38
C GLU A 28 16.18 -5.93 -2.49
N GLY A 29 15.54 -4.82 -2.09
CA GLY A 29 14.93 -3.87 -3.03
C GLY A 29 13.66 -4.35 -3.74
N ALA A 30 13.04 -5.44 -3.30
CA ALA A 30 11.80 -6.02 -3.79
C ALA A 30 10.56 -5.34 -3.18
N TRP A 31 9.42 -5.50 -3.85
CA TRP A 31 8.15 -4.87 -3.50
C TRP A 31 7.12 -5.93 -3.18
N VAL A 32 6.18 -5.66 -2.29
CA VAL A 32 5.10 -6.59 -1.93
C VAL A 32 3.80 -5.85 -1.63
N PHE A 33 2.68 -6.43 -2.05
CA PHE A 33 1.34 -5.93 -1.77
C PHE A 33 0.68 -6.76 -0.67
N LEU A 34 0.20 -6.11 0.39
CA LEU A 34 -0.71 -6.70 1.37
C LEU A 34 -2.13 -6.30 0.99
N LEU A 35 -2.99 -7.28 0.68
CA LEU A 35 -4.31 -7.03 0.10
C LEU A 35 -5.44 -6.90 1.13
N GLY A 36 -5.11 -6.63 2.40
CA GLY A 36 -6.08 -6.46 3.49
C GLY A 36 -5.77 -7.34 4.69
N GLY A 37 -6.62 -7.30 5.71
CA GLY A 37 -6.42 -7.98 6.99
C GLY A 37 -6.97 -7.18 8.16
N SER A 38 -6.74 -7.60 9.39
CA SER A 38 -6.92 -6.71 10.55
C SER A 38 -5.78 -5.70 10.60
N VAL A 39 -6.01 -4.53 11.19
CA VAL A 39 -4.96 -3.53 11.43
C VAL A 39 -3.72 -4.12 12.08
N ASP A 40 -3.86 -5.00 13.07
CA ASP A 40 -2.73 -5.59 13.79
C ASP A 40 -1.92 -6.55 12.90
N SER A 41 -2.59 -7.46 12.18
CA SER A 41 -1.92 -8.43 11.30
C SER A 41 -1.22 -7.75 10.13
N VAL A 42 -1.83 -6.69 9.60
CA VAL A 42 -1.22 -5.87 8.55
C VAL A 42 0.00 -5.13 9.10
N ALA A 43 -0.10 -4.48 10.26
CA ALA A 43 1.03 -3.77 10.87
C ALA A 43 2.18 -4.72 11.21
N GLU A 44 1.90 -5.93 11.72
CA GLU A 44 2.93 -6.96 11.88
C GLU A 44 3.56 -7.33 10.54
N GLY A 45 2.75 -7.61 9.51
CA GLY A 45 3.24 -7.93 8.18
C GLY A 45 4.17 -6.85 7.61
N VAL A 46 3.77 -5.57 7.70
CA VAL A 46 4.59 -4.43 7.27
C VAL A 46 5.93 -4.43 8.01
N ALA A 47 5.91 -4.47 9.34
CA ALA A 47 7.13 -4.41 10.15
C ALA A 47 8.08 -5.59 9.88
N ARG A 48 7.54 -6.79 9.65
CA ARG A 48 8.34 -8.00 9.37
C ARG A 48 8.96 -7.97 7.98
N LEU A 49 8.23 -7.50 6.97
CA LEU A 49 8.70 -7.43 5.59
C LEU A 49 9.72 -6.31 5.39
N GLN A 50 9.50 -5.13 5.99
CA GLN A 50 10.48 -4.04 5.96
C GLN A 50 11.79 -4.41 6.64
N LYS A 51 11.75 -5.19 7.74
CA LYS A 51 12.96 -5.77 8.36
C LYS A 51 13.72 -6.71 7.44
N ARG A 52 13.05 -7.32 6.46
CA ARG A 52 13.61 -8.15 5.39
C ARG A 52 13.87 -7.35 4.11
N HIS A 53 13.97 -6.03 4.20
CA HIS A 53 14.27 -5.10 3.11
C HIS A 53 13.23 -5.01 1.98
N TRP A 54 12.01 -5.49 2.19
CA TRP A 54 10.90 -5.28 1.27
C TRP A 54 10.32 -3.88 1.38
N ARG A 55 9.89 -3.32 0.24
CA ARG A 55 8.96 -2.19 0.21
C ARG A 55 7.52 -2.69 0.25
N VAL A 56 6.75 -2.25 1.23
CA VAL A 56 5.43 -2.79 1.52
C VAL A 56 4.34 -1.78 1.15
N PHE A 57 3.43 -2.21 0.28
CA PHE A 57 2.23 -1.44 -0.05
C PHE A 57 0.99 -2.15 0.49
N VAL A 58 0.06 -1.39 1.07
CA VAL A 58 -1.13 -1.96 1.71
C VAL A 58 -2.39 -1.49 1.02
N HIS A 59 -3.29 -2.43 0.71
CA HIS A 59 -4.63 -2.10 0.26
C HIS A 59 -5.51 -1.66 1.43
N VAL A 60 -5.52 -0.34 1.68
CA VAL A 60 -6.18 0.26 2.86
C VAL A 60 -7.69 0.09 2.87
N ASP A 61 -8.34 0.01 1.70
CA ASP A 61 -9.79 -0.24 1.61
C ASP A 61 -10.19 -1.62 2.17
N MET A 62 -9.24 -2.56 2.27
CA MET A 62 -9.46 -3.91 2.77
C MET A 62 -8.87 -4.15 4.17
N VAL A 63 -8.40 -3.09 4.85
CA VAL A 63 -7.94 -3.15 6.24
C VAL A 63 -9.13 -2.98 7.17
N LYS A 64 -9.33 -3.94 8.08
CA LYS A 64 -10.37 -3.92 9.10
C LYS A 64 -9.89 -3.23 10.36
N GLY A 65 -10.77 -2.48 11.01
CA GLY A 65 -10.49 -1.77 12.26
C GLY A 65 -10.01 -0.32 12.07
N ILE A 66 -9.95 0.16 10.82
CA ILE A 66 -9.60 1.54 10.50
C ILE A 66 -10.65 2.12 9.56
N ALA A 67 -11.02 3.39 9.77
CA ALA A 67 -11.87 4.14 8.87
C ALA A 67 -11.08 4.61 7.64
N ASN A 68 -11.71 4.59 6.47
CA ASN A 68 -11.09 5.06 5.23
C ASN A 68 -11.29 6.57 5.04
N ASP A 69 -11.01 7.35 6.09
CA ASP A 69 -11.04 8.81 6.09
C ASP A 69 -9.64 9.38 6.39
N SER A 70 -9.50 10.70 6.43
CA SER A 70 -8.21 11.36 6.69
C SER A 70 -7.62 11.01 8.06
N GLU A 71 -8.47 10.82 9.06
CA GLU A 71 -8.07 10.52 10.43
C GLU A 71 -7.59 9.08 10.56
N GLY A 72 -8.36 8.12 10.04
CA GLY A 72 -8.02 6.71 10.00
C GLY A 72 -6.79 6.44 9.15
N LEU A 73 -6.63 7.15 8.02
CA LEU A 73 -5.41 7.04 7.20
C LEU A 73 -4.18 7.60 7.92
N ARG A 74 -4.31 8.72 8.64
CA ARG A 74 -3.21 9.27 9.45
C ARG A 74 -2.83 8.32 10.59
N PHE A 75 -3.84 7.79 11.29
CA PHE A 75 -3.61 6.77 12.31
C PHE A 75 -2.89 5.55 11.73
N PHE A 76 -3.32 5.06 10.56
CA PHE A 76 -2.67 3.93 9.91
C PHE A 76 -1.22 4.22 9.51
N HIS A 77 -0.95 5.42 8.97
CA HIS A 77 0.39 5.88 8.65
C HIS A 77 1.30 5.83 9.88
N ASP A 78 0.84 6.36 11.02
CA ASP A 78 1.64 6.44 12.24
C ASP A 78 1.80 5.06 12.92
N TYR A 79 0.77 4.22 12.84
CA TYR A 79 0.73 2.92 13.51
C TYR A 79 1.47 1.82 12.73
N ALA A 80 1.20 1.69 11.43
CA ALA A 80 1.73 0.61 10.60
C ALA A 80 2.91 1.04 9.71
N ALA A 81 3.03 2.34 9.39
CA ALA A 81 4.11 2.92 8.59
C ALA A 81 4.49 2.14 7.30
N PRO A 82 3.53 1.81 6.42
CA PRO A 82 3.85 1.19 5.14
C PRO A 82 4.60 2.16 4.22
N ASP A 83 5.37 1.63 3.27
CA ASP A 83 6.04 2.44 2.24
C ASP A 83 5.04 3.12 1.29
N GLY A 84 3.85 2.53 1.14
CA GLY A 84 2.75 3.12 0.41
C GLY A 84 1.41 2.43 0.59
N ILE A 85 0.38 2.99 -0.03
CA ILE A 85 -0.98 2.47 0.03
C ILE A 85 -1.56 2.22 -1.36
N ILE A 86 -2.58 1.36 -1.41
CA ILE A 86 -3.38 1.03 -2.58
C ILE A 86 -4.85 1.30 -2.21
N SER A 87 -5.54 2.10 -3.02
CA SER A 87 -6.97 2.37 -2.81
C SER A 87 -7.69 2.55 -4.14
N THR A 88 -8.98 2.21 -4.18
CA THR A 88 -9.89 2.55 -5.27
C THR A 88 -10.51 3.93 -5.10
N HIS A 89 -10.26 4.62 -3.99
CA HIS A 89 -10.86 5.91 -3.67
C HIS A 89 -9.87 7.06 -3.86
N SER A 90 -10.15 7.98 -4.80
CA SER A 90 -9.27 9.11 -5.13
C SER A 90 -8.99 10.03 -3.95
N HIS A 91 -9.96 10.21 -3.05
CA HIS A 91 -9.77 11.03 -1.84
C HIS A 91 -8.75 10.39 -0.88
N THR A 92 -8.78 9.08 -0.70
CA THR A 92 -7.80 8.33 0.11
C THR A 92 -6.41 8.44 -0.50
N VAL A 93 -6.29 8.32 -1.83
CA VAL A 93 -5.02 8.50 -2.55
C VAL A 93 -4.47 9.92 -2.37
N SER A 94 -5.30 10.95 -2.58
CA SER A 94 -4.89 12.35 -2.38
C SER A 94 -4.45 12.62 -0.94
N ASN A 95 -5.17 12.08 0.05
CA ASN A 95 -4.79 12.21 1.46
C ASN A 95 -3.48 11.49 1.78
N ALA A 96 -3.24 10.31 1.20
CA ALA A 96 -1.98 9.58 1.38
C ALA A 96 -0.78 10.36 0.85
N VAL A 97 -0.92 10.97 -0.34
CA VAL A 97 0.12 11.82 -0.92
C VAL A 97 0.41 13.04 -0.03
N LYS A 98 -0.62 13.67 0.54
CA LYS A 98 -0.45 14.78 1.51
C LYS A 98 0.28 14.35 2.78
N LEU A 99 0.15 13.10 3.19
CA LEU A 99 0.88 12.50 4.31
C LEU A 99 2.32 12.06 3.94
N GLY A 100 2.72 12.22 2.67
CA GLY A 100 4.07 11.86 2.20
C GLY A 100 4.23 10.38 1.85
N MET A 101 3.15 9.60 1.79
CA MET A 101 3.17 8.20 1.38
C MET A 101 3.18 8.07 -0.15
N LEU A 102 3.80 7.00 -0.66
CA LEU A 102 3.52 6.56 -2.02
C LEU A 102 2.07 6.05 -2.10
N ALA A 103 1.37 6.37 -3.17
CA ALA A 103 -0.02 5.99 -3.33
C ALA A 103 -0.29 5.42 -4.73
N ILE A 104 -1.01 4.29 -4.76
CA ILE A 104 -1.45 3.63 -5.99
C ILE A 104 -2.97 3.69 -6.03
N GLN A 105 -3.50 4.39 -7.04
CA GLN A 105 -4.92 4.38 -7.35
C GLN A 105 -5.26 3.13 -8.16
N ARG A 106 -6.03 2.20 -7.57
CA ARG A 106 -6.56 1.03 -8.25
C ARG A 106 -7.81 1.41 -9.04
N ILE A 107 -7.89 0.91 -10.28
CA ILE A 107 -9.03 1.13 -11.18
C ILE A 107 -9.57 -0.24 -11.59
N PHE A 108 -10.89 -0.37 -11.64
CA PHE A 108 -11.55 -1.52 -12.25
C PHE A 108 -12.00 -1.15 -13.65
N LEU A 109 -11.48 -1.86 -14.66
CA LEU A 109 -11.95 -1.70 -16.03
C LEU A 109 -13.18 -2.59 -16.25
N ILE A 110 -14.37 -2.07 -15.95
CA ILE A 110 -15.64 -2.79 -16.07
C ILE A 110 -16.59 -1.99 -16.97
N GLY A 111 -16.85 -2.51 -18.18
CA GLY A 111 -17.82 -1.92 -19.13
C GLY A 111 -17.44 -0.54 -19.69
N ALA A 112 -18.32 0.04 -20.50
CA ALA A 112 -18.10 1.33 -21.19
C ALA A 112 -18.09 2.57 -20.27
N PHE A 113 -18.27 2.40 -18.96
CA PHE A 113 -18.35 3.48 -17.99
C PHE A 113 -17.24 3.30 -16.94
N CYS A 114 -15.99 3.49 -17.36
CA CYS A 114 -14.87 3.64 -16.45
C CYS A 114 -14.92 5.06 -15.87
N ALA A 115 -14.82 5.21 -14.55
CA ALA A 115 -14.60 6.53 -13.94
C ALA A 115 -13.34 7.13 -14.58
N VAL A 116 -13.49 8.30 -15.19
CA VAL A 116 -12.37 9.05 -15.75
C VAL A 116 -11.44 9.37 -14.59
N VAL A 117 -10.28 8.72 -14.56
CA VAL A 117 -9.20 9.09 -13.66
C VAL A 117 -8.56 10.32 -14.26
N ASP A 118 -8.73 11.47 -13.62
CA ASP A 118 -8.09 12.69 -14.05
C ASP A 118 -6.58 12.56 -13.82
N LEU A 119 -5.84 12.28 -14.90
CA LEU A 119 -4.38 12.17 -14.89
C LEU A 119 -3.68 13.52 -14.69
N ARG A 120 -4.42 14.64 -14.57
CA ARG A 120 -3.86 15.98 -14.41
C ARG A 120 -3.35 16.29 -13.00
N GLU A 121 -3.69 15.50 -11.98
CA GLU A 121 -3.14 15.68 -10.62
C GLU A 121 -1.77 14.98 -10.41
N LEU A 122 -1.21 14.35 -11.45
CA LEU A 122 0.08 13.65 -11.39
C LEU A 122 1.25 14.41 -12.05
N ALA A 123 1.07 15.70 -12.36
CA ALA A 123 2.08 16.56 -13.00
C ALA A 123 2.47 17.75 -12.13
#